data_AF-K1SER5-F1
#
_entry.id   AF-K1SER5-F1
#
_cell.length_a   1.000
_cell.length_b   1.000
_cell.length_c   1.000
_cell.angle_alpha   90.00
_cell.angle_beta   90.00
_cell.angle_gamma   90.00
#
_symmetry.space_group_name_H-M   'P 1'
#
loop_
_entity.id
_entity.type
_entity.pdbx_description
1 polymer ?
#
loop_
_entity_poly.entity_id
_entity_poly.type
_entity_poly.pdbx_seq_one_letter_code
_entity_poly.pdbx_strand_id
1 'polypeptide(L)'
;GGVMGKRPDYATIVYCNLLRQTYKHTPIIIGGIEASLRRLAHYDYWSNKMKRSILLDSGADLISYGMGEHSIVEIADALNSGLAVSDITFIDGTVYKTRKREDIYDAIELPHYEEVLADKAAYARSFYTQYCNTDPFVAKRLFETYDGKLLSCRIRRRSR
;
A
#
# COMPACT_ATOMS: atom_id res chain seq x y z
N GLY A 1 -16.69 -14.83 -12.87
CA GLY A 1 -15.55 -15.25 -12.04
C GLY A 1 -15.91 -16.55 -11.35
N GLY A 2 -14.98 -17.50 -11.20
CA GLY A 2 -15.25 -18.80 -10.58
C GLY A 2 -14.70 -20.01 -11.35
N VAL A 3 -14.30 -19.81 -12.62
CA VAL A 3 -13.62 -20.84 -13.40
C VAL A 3 -12.12 -20.76 -13.14
N MET A 4 -11.54 -21.85 -12.65
CA MET A 4 -10.10 -22.00 -12.42
C MET A 4 -9.32 -21.74 -13.73
N GLY A 5 -8.21 -21.01 -13.65
CA GLY A 5 -7.34 -20.72 -14.80
C GLY A 5 -7.72 -19.51 -15.66
N LYS A 6 -8.81 -18.79 -15.35
CA LYS A 6 -9.18 -17.54 -16.06
C LYS A 6 -8.65 -16.26 -15.44
N ARG A 7 -8.36 -16.27 -14.13
CA ARG A 7 -7.69 -15.16 -13.43
C ARG A 7 -6.19 -15.47 -13.37
N PRO A 8 -5.32 -14.58 -13.85
CA PRO A 8 -3.89 -14.78 -13.70
C PRO A 8 -3.48 -14.74 -12.23
N ASP A 9 -2.40 -15.46 -11.88
CA ASP A 9 -1.77 -15.31 -10.58
C ASP A 9 -1.29 -13.86 -10.39
N TYR A 10 -1.44 -13.34 -9.18
CA TYR A 10 -1.14 -11.95 -8.86
C TYR A 10 -1.89 -10.95 -9.77
N ALA A 11 -3.19 -11.18 -9.97
CA ALA A 11 -4.00 -10.44 -10.93
C ALA A 11 -3.90 -8.92 -10.81
N THR A 12 -3.84 -8.36 -9.59
CA THR A 12 -3.66 -6.92 -9.40
C THR A 12 -2.37 -6.43 -10.07
N ILE A 13 -1.25 -7.14 -9.90
CA ILE A 13 0.03 -6.78 -10.52
C ILE A 13 -0.06 -6.90 -12.04
N VAL A 14 -0.59 -8.02 -12.54
CA VAL A 14 -0.70 -8.28 -14.00
C VAL A 14 -1.55 -7.22 -14.68
N TYR A 15 -2.74 -6.93 -14.17
CA TYR A 15 -3.62 -5.94 -14.78
C TYR A 15 -3.08 -4.52 -14.65
N CYS A 16 -2.47 -4.15 -13.51
CA CYS A 16 -1.87 -2.82 -13.38
C CYS A 16 -0.70 -2.62 -14.35
N ASN A 17 0.13 -3.64 -14.58
CA ASN A 17 1.21 -3.57 -15.56
C ASN A 17 0.66 -3.40 -16.98
N LEU A 18 -0.39 -4.12 -17.37
CA LEU A 18 -1.06 -3.96 -18.67
C LEU A 18 -1.69 -2.56 -18.82
N LEU A 19 -2.34 -2.07 -17.77
CA LEU A 19 -2.90 -0.72 -17.73
C LEU A 19 -1.79 0.32 -17.85
N ARG A 20 -0.67 0.17 -17.15
CA ARG A 20 0.45 1.12 -17.20
C ARG A 20 1.14 1.13 -18.57
N GLN A 21 1.18 -0.01 -19.27
CA GLN A 21 1.70 -0.08 -20.65
C GLN A 21 0.84 0.73 -21.63
N THR A 22 -0.48 0.66 -21.49
CA THR A 22 -1.44 1.34 -22.38
C THR A 22 -1.68 2.80 -21.96
N TYR A 23 -1.81 3.04 -20.66
CA TYR A 23 -2.17 4.30 -20.02
C TYR A 23 -1.04 4.80 -19.13
N LYS A 24 0.03 5.30 -19.77
CA LYS A 24 1.28 5.65 -19.09
C LYS A 24 1.12 6.68 -17.97
N HIS A 25 0.27 7.68 -18.17
CA HIS A 25 0.11 8.82 -17.26
C HIS A 25 -1.20 8.81 -16.47
N THR A 26 -2.09 7.84 -16.71
CA THR A 26 -3.35 7.76 -15.98
C THR A 26 -3.09 7.28 -14.55
N PRO A 27 -3.68 7.93 -13.53
CA PRO A 27 -3.62 7.45 -12.16
C PRO A 27 -4.18 6.02 -12.04
N ILE A 28 -3.43 5.13 -11.40
CA ILE A 28 -3.87 3.76 -11.11
C ILE A 28 -4.03 3.62 -9.59
N ILE A 29 -5.28 3.51 -9.14
CA ILE A 29 -5.62 3.21 -7.75
C ILE A 29 -6.02 1.75 -7.63
N ILE A 30 -5.41 1.02 -6.69
CA ILE A 30 -5.72 -0.38 -6.43
C ILE A 30 -6.35 -0.56 -5.06
N GLY A 31 -7.17 -1.59 -4.92
CA GLY A 31 -7.83 -1.91 -3.65
C GLY A 31 -8.25 -3.37 -3.58
N GLY A 32 -9.07 -3.66 -2.57
CA GLY A 32 -9.56 -5.01 -2.30
C GLY A 32 -8.58 -5.87 -1.50
N ILE A 33 -8.94 -7.13 -1.29
CA ILE A 33 -8.24 -8.03 -0.36
C ILE A 33 -6.77 -8.27 -0.74
N GLU A 34 -6.49 -8.42 -2.04
CA GLU A 34 -5.13 -8.68 -2.53
C GLU A 34 -4.20 -7.48 -2.26
N ALA A 35 -4.65 -6.26 -2.58
CA ALA A 35 -3.87 -5.06 -2.37
C ALA A 35 -3.71 -4.74 -0.87
N SER A 36 -4.78 -4.92 -0.09
CA SER A 36 -4.80 -4.62 1.35
C SER A 36 -3.87 -5.52 2.15
N LEU A 37 -3.83 -6.82 1.86
CA LEU A 37 -2.95 -7.77 2.56
C LEU A 37 -1.48 -7.63 2.16
N ARG A 38 -1.21 -7.14 0.94
CA ARG A 38 0.13 -7.01 0.37
C ARG A 38 0.64 -5.56 0.33
N ARG A 39 0.03 -4.68 1.13
CA ARG A 39 0.28 -3.22 1.12
C ARG A 39 1.64 -2.81 1.67
N LEU A 40 2.21 -3.63 2.55
CA LEU A 40 3.55 -3.46 3.13
C LEU A 40 4.38 -4.73 2.86
N ALA A 41 5.60 -4.82 3.41
CA ALA A 41 6.45 -5.99 3.29
C ALA A 41 5.72 -7.21 3.86
N HIS A 42 5.63 -8.29 3.07
CA HIS A 42 4.81 -9.45 3.40
C HIS A 42 5.47 -10.74 2.95
N TYR A 43 5.16 -11.82 3.67
CA TYR A 43 5.51 -13.16 3.25
C TYR A 43 4.50 -13.68 2.21
N ASP A 44 4.97 -14.04 1.03
CA ASP A 44 4.14 -14.58 -0.03
C ASP A 44 4.20 -16.11 -0.01
N TYR A 45 3.15 -16.73 0.54
CA TYR A 45 3.05 -18.18 0.71
C TYR A 45 3.07 -18.96 -0.61
N TRP A 46 2.61 -18.36 -1.71
CA TRP A 46 2.61 -19.03 -3.02
C TRP A 46 4.01 -19.18 -3.61
N SER A 47 4.87 -18.17 -3.44
CA SER A 47 6.26 -18.21 -3.93
C SER A 47 7.29 -18.57 -2.85
N ASN A 48 6.84 -18.76 -1.61
CA ASN A 48 7.66 -19.08 -0.43
C ASN A 48 8.81 -18.08 -0.21
N LYS A 49 8.53 -16.78 -0.40
CA LYS A 49 9.53 -15.70 -0.35
C LYS A 49 8.94 -14.45 0.30
N MET A 50 9.82 -13.66 0.91
CA MET A 50 9.48 -12.28 1.27
C MET A 50 9.33 -11.45 0.01
N LYS A 51 8.25 -10.66 -0.04
CA LYS A 51 7.98 -9.70 -1.10
C LYS A 51 7.83 -8.31 -0.51
N ARG A 52 8.22 -7.33 -1.34
CA ARG A 52 7.93 -5.93 -1.11
C ARG A 52 6.46 -5.62 -1.31
N SER A 53 6.06 -4.41 -0.94
CA SER A 53 4.70 -3.92 -1.17
C SER A 53 4.27 -4.07 -2.63
N ILE A 54 3.03 -4.51 -2.82
CA ILE A 54 2.38 -4.62 -4.12
C ILE A 54 2.35 -3.29 -4.88
N LEU A 55 2.41 -2.15 -4.18
CA LEU A 55 2.46 -0.82 -4.81
C LEU A 55 3.74 -0.64 -5.65
N LEU A 56 4.85 -1.24 -5.22
CA LEU A 56 6.13 -1.20 -5.94
C LEU A 56 6.15 -2.14 -7.15
N ASP A 57 5.48 -3.29 -7.05
CA ASP A 57 5.47 -4.31 -8.11
C ASP A 57 4.43 -4.06 -9.21
N SER A 58 3.28 -3.49 -8.84
CA SER A 58 2.16 -3.24 -9.76
C SER A 58 2.30 -1.97 -10.61
N GLY A 59 3.18 -1.04 -10.22
CA GLY A 59 3.24 0.28 -10.85
C GLY A 59 2.02 1.15 -10.59
N ALA A 60 1.16 0.77 -9.62
CA ALA A 60 0.08 1.60 -9.14
C ALA A 60 0.61 2.84 -8.39
N ASP A 61 -0.25 3.84 -8.26
CA ASP A 61 0.07 5.12 -7.65
C ASP A 61 -0.40 5.20 -6.19
N LEU A 62 -1.55 4.59 -5.90
CA LEU A 62 -2.18 4.62 -4.58
C LEU A 62 -2.87 3.28 -4.28
N ILE A 63 -2.78 2.81 -3.04
CA ILE A 63 -3.65 1.74 -2.53
C ILE A 63 -4.76 2.37 -1.70
N SER A 64 -6.01 2.00 -1.93
CA SER A 64 -7.11 2.19 -0.99
C SER A 64 -7.35 0.88 -0.24
N TYR A 65 -7.25 0.89 1.08
CA TYR A 65 -7.44 -0.29 1.92
C TYR A 65 -8.33 0.02 3.13
N GLY A 66 -9.03 -1.02 3.61
CA GLY A 66 -10.06 -0.87 4.64
C GLY A 66 -11.42 -0.53 4.06
N MET A 67 -12.19 0.30 4.78
CA MET A 67 -13.53 0.78 4.38
C MET A 67 -13.40 1.77 3.21
N GLY A 68 -13.31 1.22 2.00
CA GLY A 68 -12.97 1.94 0.79
C GLY A 68 -14.00 2.98 0.36
N GLU A 69 -15.25 2.91 0.83
CA GLU A 69 -16.36 3.76 0.39
C GLU A 69 -16.14 5.25 0.68
N HIS A 70 -15.43 5.59 1.74
CA HIS A 70 -15.08 6.98 2.05
C HIS A 70 -13.81 7.41 1.32
N SER A 71 -12.75 6.60 1.41
CA SER A 71 -11.47 6.93 0.78
C SER A 71 -11.59 7.11 -0.72
N ILE A 72 -12.44 6.33 -1.41
CA ILE A 72 -12.59 6.44 -2.87
C ILE A 72 -13.26 7.74 -3.30
N VAL A 73 -14.22 8.24 -2.51
CA VAL A 73 -14.89 9.52 -2.77
C VAL A 73 -13.89 10.66 -2.56
N GLU A 74 -13.14 10.64 -1.44
CA GLU A 74 -12.11 11.65 -1.17
C GLU A 74 -11.01 11.64 -2.24
N ILE A 75 -10.59 10.46 -2.72
CA ILE A 75 -9.62 10.32 -3.81
C ILE A 75 -10.19 10.93 -5.10
N ALA A 76 -11.44 10.61 -5.43
CA ALA A 76 -12.10 11.13 -6.63
C ALA A 76 -12.25 12.66 -6.57
N ASP A 77 -12.65 13.21 -5.44
CA ASP A 77 -12.78 14.66 -5.22
C ASP A 77 -11.41 15.34 -5.34
N ALA A 78 -10.36 14.76 -4.73
CA ALA A 78 -8.99 15.26 -4.85
C ALA A 78 -8.52 15.30 -6.31
N LEU A 79 -8.71 14.21 -7.06
CA LEU A 79 -8.36 14.16 -8.49
C LEU A 79 -9.20 15.15 -9.32
N ASN A 80 -10.49 15.29 -9.02
CA ASN A 80 -11.38 16.23 -9.70
C ASN A 80 -11.01 17.70 -9.41
N SER A 81 -10.43 18.00 -8.25
CA SER A 81 -9.88 19.32 -7.92
C SER A 81 -8.58 19.66 -8.67
N GLY A 82 -8.01 18.70 -9.41
CA GLY A 82 -6.77 18.89 -10.17
C GLY A 82 -5.50 18.50 -9.41
N LEU A 83 -5.60 17.91 -8.21
CA LEU A 83 -4.43 17.37 -7.51
C LEU A 83 -3.83 16.20 -8.29
N ALA A 84 -2.51 16.16 -8.39
CA ALA A 84 -1.83 14.99 -8.92
C ALA A 84 -1.95 13.81 -7.94
N VAL A 85 -2.06 12.58 -8.46
CA VAL A 85 -2.17 11.38 -7.62
C VAL A 85 -0.99 11.21 -6.66
N SER A 86 0.20 11.72 -7.02
CA SER A 86 1.39 11.74 -6.16
C SER A 86 1.23 12.60 -4.92
N ASP A 87 0.36 13.61 -4.98
CA ASP A 87 0.19 14.61 -3.93
C ASP A 87 -0.94 14.19 -2.96
N ILE A 88 -1.67 13.13 -3.30
CA ILE A 88 -2.69 12.52 -2.44
C ILE A 88 -2.02 11.69 -1.35
N THR A 89 -1.49 12.39 -0.34
CA THR A 89 -0.77 11.82 0.80
C THR A 89 -1.54 11.92 2.11
N PHE A 90 -2.65 12.68 2.10
CA PHE A 90 -3.42 13.04 3.28
C PHE A 90 -4.67 12.18 3.49
N ILE A 91 -5.11 11.39 2.51
CA ILE A 91 -6.35 10.62 2.61
C ILE A 91 -6.16 9.40 3.53
N ASP A 92 -7.07 9.27 4.47
CA ASP A 92 -7.13 8.18 5.44
C ASP A 92 -7.48 6.84 4.75
N GLY A 93 -6.83 5.73 5.16
CA GLY A 93 -7.05 4.42 4.52
C GLY A 93 -6.35 4.28 3.17
N THR A 94 -5.28 5.04 2.96
CA THR A 94 -4.47 4.96 1.73
C THR A 94 -3.01 4.60 1.99
N VAL A 95 -2.37 4.00 0.99
CA VAL A 95 -0.91 3.75 0.98
C VAL A 95 -0.32 4.40 -0.25
N TYR A 96 0.70 5.21 -0.05
CA TYR A 96 1.42 5.91 -1.11
C TYR A 96 2.93 5.70 -0.96
N LYS A 97 3.64 5.91 -2.07
CA LYS A 97 5.11 5.88 -2.12
C LYS A 97 5.63 7.32 -2.14
N THR A 98 6.64 7.62 -1.35
CA THR A 98 7.34 8.91 -1.36
C THR A 98 8.85 8.70 -1.31
N ARG A 99 9.62 9.73 -1.64
CA ARG A 99 11.07 9.77 -1.39
C ARG A 99 11.44 10.75 -0.30
N LYS A 100 10.50 11.61 0.10
CA LYS A 100 10.72 12.66 1.10
C LYS A 100 10.26 12.13 2.44
N ARG A 101 11.20 11.93 3.36
CA ARG A 101 10.88 11.56 4.74
C ARG A 101 10.11 12.68 5.45
N GLU A 102 10.34 13.91 5.04
CA GLU A 102 9.67 15.11 5.56
C GLU A 102 8.16 15.06 5.39
N ASP A 103 7.64 14.42 4.34
CA ASP A 103 6.19 14.31 4.10
C ASP A 103 5.50 13.33 5.09
N ILE A 104 6.30 12.54 5.82
CA ILE A 104 5.82 11.50 6.74
C ILE A 104 5.86 12.03 8.17
N TYR A 105 4.73 12.60 8.60
CA TYR A 105 4.53 13.09 9.98
C TYR A 105 3.78 12.07 10.84
N ASP A 106 4.12 12.00 12.14
CA ASP A 106 3.46 11.17 13.17
C ASP A 106 3.27 9.70 12.73
N ALA A 107 4.36 9.08 12.29
CA ALA A 107 4.36 7.71 11.79
C ALA A 107 5.35 6.83 12.55
N ILE A 108 4.98 5.57 12.72
CA ILE A 108 5.85 4.52 13.25
C ILE A 108 6.68 3.97 12.09
N GLU A 109 8.00 4.02 12.25
CA GLU A 109 8.94 3.36 11.35
C GLU A 109 8.92 1.86 11.58
N LEU A 110 8.65 1.10 10.53
CA LEU A 110 8.81 -0.34 10.51
C LEU A 110 10.26 -0.69 10.12
N PRO A 111 10.74 -1.90 10.48
CA PRO A 111 12.04 -2.38 10.04
C PRO A 111 12.23 -2.25 8.52
N HIS A 112 13.45 -1.91 8.12
CA HIS A 112 13.84 -1.81 6.71
C HIS A 112 13.58 -3.15 5.99
N TYR A 113 13.20 -3.11 4.71
CA TYR A 113 12.94 -4.33 3.95
C TYR A 113 14.13 -5.29 3.94
N GLU A 114 15.35 -4.75 3.89
CA GLU A 114 16.60 -5.49 3.93
C GLU A 114 16.81 -6.21 5.27
N GLU A 115 16.40 -5.59 6.38
CA GLU A 115 16.42 -6.22 7.71
C GLU A 115 15.38 -7.35 7.79
N VAL A 116 14.17 -7.09 7.28
CA VAL A 116 13.08 -8.07 7.21
C VAL A 116 13.45 -9.28 6.34
N LEU A 117 14.25 -9.07 5.30
CA LEU A 117 14.76 -10.13 4.42
C LEU A 117 15.81 -11.00 5.13
N ALA A 118 16.63 -10.40 5.99
CA ALA A 118 17.71 -11.08 6.68
C ALA A 118 17.27 -11.77 8.00
N ASP A 119 16.33 -11.17 8.74
CA ASP A 119 15.90 -11.64 10.06
C ASP A 119 14.39 -11.90 10.12
N LYS A 120 14.02 -13.17 10.39
CA LYS A 120 12.62 -13.58 10.59
C LYS A 120 12.00 -12.93 11.84
N ALA A 121 12.78 -12.64 12.87
CA ALA A 121 12.29 -11.94 14.04
C ALA A 121 11.96 -10.48 13.71
N ALA A 122 12.73 -9.81 12.84
CA ALA A 122 12.40 -8.49 12.32
C ALA A 122 11.07 -8.49 11.56
N TYR A 123 10.82 -9.49 10.72
CA TYR A 123 9.52 -9.67 10.09
C TYR A 123 8.39 -9.83 11.12
N ALA A 124 8.58 -10.68 12.13
CA ALA A 124 7.57 -10.90 13.17
C ALA A 124 7.27 -9.61 13.96
N ARG A 125 8.30 -8.82 14.30
CA ARG A 125 8.15 -7.50 14.93
C ARG A 125 7.37 -6.54 14.02
N SER A 126 7.72 -6.46 12.74
CA SER A 126 7.03 -5.62 11.75
C SER A 126 5.55 -6.00 11.63
N PHE A 127 5.28 -7.29 11.46
CA PHE A 127 3.92 -7.82 11.35
C PHE A 127 3.10 -7.57 12.61
N TYR A 128 3.69 -7.74 13.80
CA TYR A 128 3.03 -7.44 15.06
C TYR A 128 2.65 -5.96 15.17
N THR A 129 3.57 -5.04 14.83
CA THR A 129 3.27 -3.60 14.80
C THR A 129 2.15 -3.28 13.82
N GLN A 130 2.18 -3.86 12.62
CA GLN A 130 1.10 -3.69 11.63
C GLN A 130 -0.24 -4.19 12.18
N TYR A 131 -0.25 -5.34 12.84
CA TYR A 131 -1.45 -5.93 13.43
C TYR A 131 -2.03 -5.04 14.53
N CYS A 132 -1.20 -4.56 15.47
CA CYS A 132 -1.62 -3.63 16.52
C CYS A 132 -2.15 -2.31 15.98
N ASN A 133 -1.73 -1.90 14.77
CA ASN A 133 -2.20 -0.69 14.10
C ASN A 133 -3.34 -0.98 13.10
N THR A 134 -4.10 -2.07 13.25
CA THR A 134 -5.29 -2.32 12.41
C THR A 134 -6.52 -1.56 12.90
N ASP A 135 -6.59 -1.22 14.18
CA ASP A 135 -7.73 -0.53 14.79
C ASP A 135 -7.74 0.98 14.39
N PRO A 136 -8.77 1.46 13.67
CA PRO A 136 -8.83 2.84 13.19
C PRO A 136 -8.93 3.90 14.30
N PHE A 137 -9.19 3.55 15.56
CA PHE A 137 -9.29 4.48 16.69
C PHE A 137 -7.97 4.67 17.45
N VAL A 138 -7.00 3.79 17.28
CA VAL A 138 -5.68 3.90 17.95
C VAL A 138 -4.51 3.80 16.99
N ALA A 139 -4.75 3.34 15.76
CA ALA A 139 -3.73 3.19 14.75
C ALA A 139 -3.03 4.52 14.44
N LYS A 140 -1.73 4.38 14.19
CA LYS A 140 -0.86 5.43 13.69
C LYS A 140 -0.51 5.13 12.22
N ARG A 141 -0.01 6.17 11.55
CA ARG A 141 0.63 5.99 10.24
C ARG A 141 1.82 5.04 10.42
N LEU A 142 2.01 4.15 9.48
CA LEU A 142 3.19 3.28 9.41
C LEU A 142 3.98 3.66 8.18
N PHE A 143 5.29 3.58 8.24
CA PHE A 143 6.09 3.64 7.03
C PHE A 143 7.22 2.63 7.10
N GLU A 144 7.63 2.15 5.93
CA GLU A 144 8.77 1.26 5.78
C GLU A 144 9.59 1.71 4.58
N THR A 145 10.82 1.23 4.49
CA THR A 145 11.78 1.64 3.47
C THR A 145 12.22 0.45 2.64
N TYR A 146 12.46 0.73 1.36
CA TYR A 146 12.87 -0.22 0.33
C TYR A 146 13.97 0.41 -0.52
N ASP A 147 15.23 0.01 -0.35
CA ASP A 147 16.33 0.46 -1.21
C ASP A 147 16.34 2.00 -1.41
N GLY A 148 16.24 2.74 -0.30
CA GLY A 148 16.17 4.21 -0.28
C GLY A 148 14.83 4.85 -0.70
N LYS A 149 13.81 4.06 -1.06
CA LYS A 149 12.43 4.53 -1.31
C LYS A 149 11.57 4.34 -0.06
N LEU A 150 10.74 5.33 0.27
CA LEU A 150 9.84 5.27 1.42
C LEU A 150 8.44 4.87 0.96
N LEU A 151 7.84 3.91 1.67
CA LEU A 151 6.42 3.62 1.55
C LEU A 151 5.72 4.01 2.84
N SER A 152 4.67 4.81 2.70
CA SER A 152 3.88 5.30 3.83
C SER A 152 2.46 4.74 3.73
N CYS A 153 2.05 4.01 4.76
CA CYS A 153 0.72 3.45 4.93
C CYS A 153 -0.03 4.25 5.99
N ARG A 154 -1.11 4.92 5.58
CA ARG A 154 -1.89 5.79 6.44
C ARG A 154 -3.04 5.05 7.11
N ILE A 155 -2.75 4.45 8.27
CA ILE A 155 -3.76 3.74 9.07
C ILE A 155 -4.34 4.65 10.13
N ARG A 156 -5.38 5.41 9.78
CA ARG A 156 -6.40 5.92 10.71
C ARG A 156 -7.50 6.65 9.96
N ARG A 157 -8.70 6.75 10.55
CA ARG A 157 -9.74 7.76 10.31
C ARG A 157 -9.89 8.59 11.59
N ARG A 158 -9.81 9.92 11.52
CA ARG A 158 -10.24 10.80 12.62
C ARG A 158 -11.78 10.74 12.66
N SER A 159 -12.38 10.17 13.70
CA SER A 159 -13.78 10.45 13.99
C SER A 159 -13.89 11.88 14.51
N ARG A 160 -14.95 12.56 14.08
CA ARG A 160 -15.38 13.90 14.49
C ARG A 160 -15.19 14.17 15.99
#